data_AF-A0A537NM37-F1
#
_entry.id   AF-A0A537NM37-F1
#
_cell.length_a   1.000
_cell.length_b   1.000
_cell.length_c   1.000
_cell.angle_alpha   90.00
_cell.angle_beta   90.00
_cell.angle_gamma   90.00
#
_symmetry.space_group_name_H-M   'P 1'
#
loop_
_entity.id
_entity.type
_entity.pdbx_description
1 polymer ?
#
loop_
_entity_poly.entity_id
_entity_poly.type
_entity_poly.pdbx_seq_one_letter_code
_entity_poly.pdbx_strand_id
1 'polypeptide(L)'
;YAAGNHRAVLAATTRFYETMFLCGGKSVAWEMVQRLNGRISRLRAMTIASSGRHVTGPAQMRKIFDAIARHDPPAAAMACREHVARAADIARKLLSEQPED
;
A
#
# COMPACT_ATOMS: atom_id res chain seq x y z
N TYR A 1 11.04 -4.76 4.20
CA TYR A 1 10.75 -4.25 5.55
C TYR A 1 11.87 -4.59 6.53
N ALA A 2 12.34 -5.84 6.61
CA ALA A 2 13.38 -6.27 7.55
C ALA A 2 14.81 -5.67 7.36
N ALA A 3 15.09 -5.00 6.24
CA ALA A 3 16.44 -4.49 5.93
C ALA A 3 16.58 -2.95 5.98
N GLY A 4 15.58 -2.21 6.49
CA GLY A 4 15.58 -0.73 6.48
C GLY A 4 15.58 -0.09 5.08
N ASN A 5 15.67 -0.87 4.00
CA ASN A 5 15.68 -0.38 2.64
C ASN A 5 14.26 -0.02 2.18
N HIS A 6 13.84 1.20 2.51
CA HIS A 6 12.52 1.73 2.18
C HIS A 6 12.29 1.82 0.67
N ARG A 7 13.33 2.13 -0.13
CA ARG A 7 13.23 2.15 -1.60
C ARG A 7 12.88 0.78 -2.18
N ALA A 8 13.51 -0.29 -1.68
CA ALA A 8 13.20 -1.65 -2.10
C ALA A 8 11.75 -2.04 -1.73
N VAL A 9 11.27 -1.65 -0.55
CA VAL A 9 9.87 -1.85 -0.15
C VAL A 9 8.92 -1.13 -1.09
N LEU A 10 9.22 0.13 -1.42
CA LEU A 10 8.40 0.92 -2.34
C LEU A 10 8.34 0.27 -3.73
N ALA A 11 9.48 -0.11 -4.29
CA ALA A 11 9.53 -0.78 -5.59
C ALA A 11 8.76 -2.11 -5.58
N ALA A 12 8.96 -2.96 -4.57
CA ALA A 12 8.29 -4.25 -4.47
C ALA A 12 6.76 -4.13 -4.35
N THR A 13 6.28 -3.19 -3.54
CA THR A 13 4.84 -2.96 -3.38
C THR A 13 4.21 -2.29 -4.59
N THR A 14 4.94 -1.44 -5.34
CA THR A 14 4.47 -0.93 -6.64
C THR A 14 4.32 -2.05 -7.65
N ARG A 15 5.32 -2.94 -7.76
CA ARG A 15 5.26 -4.12 -8.64
C ARG A 15 4.12 -5.07 -8.28
N PHE A 16 3.82 -5.23 -6.98
CA PHE A 16 2.67 -6.03 -6.54
C PHE A 16 1.35 -5.49 -7.12
N TYR A 17 1.12 -4.18 -7.06
CA TYR A 17 -0.11 -3.60 -7.62
C TYR A 17 -0.15 -3.70 -9.14
N GLU A 18 0.96 -3.41 -9.82
CA GLU A 18 1.07 -3.56 -11.27
C GLU A 18 0.64 -4.96 -11.72
N THR A 19 1.23 -6.00 -11.12
CA THR A 19 0.87 -7.39 -11.42
C THR A 19 -0.61 -7.65 -11.18
N MET A 20 -1.15 -7.22 -10.03
CA MET A 20 -2.56 -7.42 -9.70
C MET A 20 -3.52 -6.79 -10.72
N PHE A 21 -3.27 -5.54 -11.12
CA PHE A 21 -4.13 -4.84 -12.09
C PHE A 21 -4.00 -5.41 -13.50
N LEU A 22 -2.77 -5.68 -13.97
CA LEU A 22 -2.55 -6.18 -15.32
C LEU A 22 -3.08 -7.62 -15.49
N CYS A 23 -2.87 -8.50 -14.51
CA CYS A 23 -3.45 -9.85 -14.53
C CYS A 23 -4.99 -9.82 -14.48
N GLY A 24 -5.59 -8.82 -13.83
CA GLY A 24 -7.04 -8.63 -13.81
C GLY A 24 -7.62 -7.97 -15.07
N GLY A 25 -6.81 -7.67 -16.09
CA GLY A 25 -7.23 -6.95 -17.30
C GLY A 25 -7.64 -5.50 -17.02
N LYS A 26 -7.11 -4.88 -15.96
CA LYS A 26 -7.50 -3.54 -15.47
C LYS A 26 -6.43 -2.49 -15.76
N SER A 27 -5.96 -2.42 -17.02
CA SER A 27 -4.92 -1.47 -17.46
C SER A 27 -5.29 0.00 -17.23
N VAL A 28 -6.54 0.40 -17.49
CA VAL A 28 -7.02 1.77 -17.23
C VAL A 28 -6.94 2.11 -15.74
N ALA A 29 -7.32 1.18 -14.86
CA ALA A 29 -7.22 1.40 -13.42
C ALA A 29 -5.76 1.45 -12.96
N TRP A 30 -4.86 0.69 -13.59
CA TRP A 30 -3.42 0.79 -13.35
C TRP A 30 -2.89 2.19 -13.69
N GLU A 31 -3.26 2.75 -14.84
CA GLU A 31 -2.86 4.12 -15.20
C GLU A 31 -3.34 5.16 -14.19
N MET A 32 -4.57 5.03 -13.68
CA MET A 32 -5.08 5.90 -12.62
C MET A 32 -4.24 5.77 -11.34
N VAL A 33 -3.90 4.55 -10.93
CA VAL A 33 -3.03 4.31 -9.78
C VAL A 33 -1.63 4.85 -10.01
N GLN A 34 -1.08 4.78 -11.23
CA GLN A 34 0.21 5.35 -11.56
C GLN A 34 0.22 6.89 -11.44
N ARG A 35 -0.85 7.56 -11.86
CA ARG A 35 -1.00 9.01 -11.66
C ARG A 35 -1.08 9.37 -10.17
N LEU A 36 -1.67 8.50 -9.36
CA LEU A 36 -1.71 8.63 -7.91
C LEU A 36 -0.41 8.15 -7.23
N ASN A 37 0.43 7.35 -7.89
CA ASN A 37 1.60 6.71 -7.30
C ASN A 37 2.62 7.73 -6.81
N GLY A 38 2.70 8.93 -7.39
CA GLY A 38 3.52 10.01 -6.82
C GLY A 38 3.08 10.40 -5.40
N ARG A 39 1.78 10.66 -5.21
CA ARG A 39 1.19 10.99 -3.90
C ARG A 39 1.18 9.78 -2.95
N ILE A 40 0.87 8.59 -3.46
CA ILE A 40 0.89 7.33 -2.70
C ILE A 40 2.32 6.98 -2.27
N SER A 41 3.33 7.22 -3.10
CA SER A 41 4.74 6.99 -2.76
C SER A 41 5.22 7.98 -1.71
N ARG A 42 4.81 9.25 -1.78
CA ARG A 42 5.07 10.23 -0.73
C ARG A 42 4.43 9.82 0.61
N LEU A 43 3.15 9.46 0.59
CA LEU A 43 2.43 8.94 1.76
C LEU A 43 3.07 7.65 2.31
N ARG A 44 3.49 6.72 1.44
CA ARG A 44 4.16 5.49 1.84
C ARG A 44 5.55 5.75 2.41
N ALA A 45 6.30 6.71 1.86
CA ALA A 45 7.59 7.11 2.44
C ALA A 45 7.40 7.70 3.84
N MET A 46 6.41 8.57 4.03
CA MET A 46 6.06 9.14 5.34
C MET A 46 5.65 8.05 6.35
N THR A 47 4.83 7.10 5.92
CA THR A 47 4.29 6.05 6.82
C THR A 47 5.23 4.87 7.04
N ILE A 48 6.20 4.59 6.14
CA ILE A 48 7.14 3.46 6.29
C ILE A 48 8.07 3.62 7.49
N ALA A 49 8.41 4.86 7.87
CA ALA A 49 9.24 5.15 9.03
C ALA A 49 8.47 5.13 10.37
N SER A 50 7.13 5.05 10.34
CA SER A 50 6.34 5.04 11.58
C SER A 50 6.53 3.74 12.36
N SER A 51 6.52 3.84 13.69
CA SER A 51 6.63 2.70 14.59
C SER A 51 5.58 1.62 14.26
N GLY A 52 5.99 0.35 14.28
CA GLY A 52 5.11 -0.80 13.97
C GLY A 52 4.74 -1.02 12.50
N ARG A 53 5.08 -0.11 11.56
CA ARG A 53 4.74 -0.29 10.13
C ARG A 53 5.50 -1.44 9.48
N HIS A 54 6.70 -1.75 9.96
CA HIS A 54 7.52 -2.86 9.47
C HIS A 54 6.90 -4.25 9.73
N VAL A 55 5.99 -4.36 10.70
CA VAL A 55 5.21 -5.58 10.99
C VAL A 55 3.84 -5.53 10.31
N THR A 56 3.12 -4.42 10.50
CA THR A 56 1.73 -4.30 10.02
C THR A 56 1.62 -4.20 8.50
N GLY A 57 2.61 -3.59 7.83
CA GLY A 57 2.66 -3.46 6.37
C GLY A 57 2.70 -4.82 5.66
N PRO A 58 3.72 -5.67 5.91
CA PRO A 58 3.78 -7.03 5.36
C PRO A 58 2.53 -7.86 5.66
N ALA A 59 2.02 -7.79 6.89
CA ALA A 59 0.82 -8.55 7.28
C ALA A 59 -0.40 -8.16 6.45
N GLN A 60 -0.60 -6.88 6.17
CA GLN A 60 -1.70 -6.43 5.30
C GLN A 60 -1.54 -6.86 3.85
N MET A 61 -0.33 -6.75 3.29
CA MET A 61 -0.06 -7.22 1.93
C MET A 61 -0.28 -8.72 1.80
N ARG A 62 0.09 -9.49 2.83
CA ARG A 62 -0.17 -10.93 2.92
C ARG A 62 -1.67 -11.24 2.90
N LYS A 63 -2.50 -10.50 3.65
CA LYS A 63 -3.95 -10.68 3.62
C LYS A 63 -4.55 -10.51 2.22
N ILE A 64 -4.10 -9.50 1.47
CA ILE A 64 -4.55 -9.29 0.08
C ILE A 64 -4.14 -10.49 -0.78
N PHE A 65 -2.88 -10.89 -0.69
CA PHE A 65 -2.36 -12.04 -1.44
C PHE A 65 -3.13 -13.33 -1.12
N ASP A 66 -3.36 -13.64 0.15
CA ASP A 66 -4.04 -14.87 0.56
C ASP A 66 -5.50 -14.90 0.07
N ALA A 67 -6.19 -13.75 0.07
CA ALA A 67 -7.55 -13.66 -0.48
C ALA A 67 -7.58 -13.87 -2.01
N ILE A 68 -6.61 -13.31 -2.73
CA ILE A 68 -6.45 -13.53 -4.17
C ILE A 68 -6.14 -15.00 -4.46
N ALA A 69 -5.21 -15.60 -3.71
CA ALA A 69 -4.79 -16.99 -3.88
C ALA A 69 -5.92 -17.99 -3.61
N ARG A 70 -6.86 -17.64 -2.72
CA ARG A 70 -8.08 -18.44 -2.46
C ARG A 70 -9.21 -18.17 -3.45
N HIS A 71 -9.00 -17.31 -4.46
CA HIS A 71 -10.05 -16.89 -5.39
C HIS A 71 -11.30 -16.34 -4.67
N ASP A 72 -11.09 -15.47 -3.66
CA ASP A 72 -12.15 -14.83 -2.88
C ASP A 72 -12.19 -13.32 -3.16
N PRO A 73 -12.93 -12.88 -4.21
CA PRO A 73 -13.00 -11.47 -4.57
C PRO A 73 -13.55 -10.57 -3.47
N PRO A 74 -14.62 -10.93 -2.72
CA PRO A 74 -15.09 -10.13 -1.59
C PRO A 74 -14.02 -9.91 -0.52
N ALA A 75 -13.30 -10.96 -0.11
CA ALA A 75 -12.24 -10.82 0.89
C ALA A 75 -11.05 -10.01 0.36
N ALA A 76 -10.68 -10.17 -0.91
CA ALA A 76 -9.61 -9.39 -1.53
C ALA A 76 -9.96 -7.89 -1.58
N ALA A 77 -11.21 -7.57 -1.95
CA ALA A 77 -11.70 -6.19 -1.95
C ALA A 77 -11.69 -5.59 -0.53
N MET A 78 -12.14 -6.34 0.48
CA MET A 78 -12.10 -5.90 1.88
C MET A 78 -10.67 -5.64 2.34
N ALA A 79 -9.75 -6.58 2.10
CA ALA A 79 -8.34 -6.46 2.49
C ALA A 79 -7.66 -5.24 1.84
N CYS A 80 -7.95 -4.96 0.57
CA CYS A 80 -7.47 -3.77 -0.12
C CYS A 80 -7.97 -2.47 0.53
N ARG A 81 -9.28 -2.40 0.87
CA ARG A 81 -9.85 -1.22 1.54
C ARG A 81 -9.24 -1.00 2.92
N GLU A 82 -9.10 -2.06 3.73
CA GLU A 82 -8.45 -1.99 5.03
C GLU A 82 -7.00 -1.51 4.94
N HIS A 83 -6.24 -1.99 3.94
CA HIS A 83 -4.86 -1.59 3.74
C HIS A 83 -4.73 -0.08 3.45
N VAL A 84 -5.56 0.44 2.55
CA VAL A 84 -5.57 1.87 2.20
C VAL A 84 -6.03 2.71 3.39
N ALA A 85 -7.08 2.30 4.10
CA ALA A 85 -7.60 3.02 5.26
C ALA A 85 -6.52 3.18 6.35
N ARG A 86 -5.81 2.11 6.72
CA ARG A 86 -4.72 2.21 7.70
C ARG A 86 -3.56 3.09 7.24
N ALA A 87 -3.23 3.06 5.95
CA ALA A 87 -2.21 3.97 5.41
C ALA A 87 -2.66 5.44 5.53
N ALA A 88 -3.93 5.73 5.25
CA ALA A 88 -4.50 7.06 5.41
C ALA A 88 -4.51 7.52 6.88
N ASP A 89 -4.81 6.64 7.82
CA ASP A 89 -4.85 7.00 9.25
C ASP A 89 -3.47 7.34 9.80
N ILE A 90 -2.43 6.58 9.42
CA ILE A 90 -1.05 6.90 9.81
C ILE A 90 -0.61 8.21 9.17
N ALA A 91 -0.91 8.41 7.89
CA ALA A 91 -0.60 9.67 7.21
C ALA A 91 -1.30 10.88 7.85
N ARG A 92 -2.57 10.74 8.24
CA ARG A 92 -3.32 11.80 8.95
C ARG A 92 -2.65 12.18 10.26
N LYS A 93 -2.26 11.21 11.08
CA LYS A 93 -1.54 11.47 12.34
C LYS A 93 -0.23 12.23 12.11
N LEU A 94 0.59 11.76 11.16
CA LEU A 94 1.86 12.41 10.82
C LEU A 94 1.67 13.85 10.31
N LEU A 95 0.63 14.11 9.53
CA LEU A 95 0.33 15.45 9.02
C LEU A 95 -0.19 16.39 10.12
N SER A 96 -0.96 15.88 11.08
CA SER A 96 -1.43 16.68 12.23
C SER A 96 -0.33 17.02 13.24
N GLU A 97 0.77 16.27 13.24
CA GLU A 97 1.94 16.49 14.10
C GLU A 97 3.00 17.41 13.46
N GLN A 98 2.87 17.75 12.18
CA GLN A 98 3.72 18.74 11.53
C GLN A 98 3.14 20.15 11.78
N PRO A 99 3.91 21.11 12.35
CA PRO A 99 3.48 22.50 12.40
C PRO A 99 3.18 23.00 10.99
N GLU A 100 2.12 23.79 10.83
CA GLU A 100 1.94 24.58 9.61
C GLU A 100 3.12 25.56 9.50
N ASP A 101 3.87 25.49 8.39
CA ASP A 101 4.84 26.54 8.02
C ASP A 101 4.11 27.85 7.66
#